data_AF-A0A7C3P2L1-F1
#
_entry.id   AF-A0A7C3P2L1-F1
#
_cell.length_a   1.000
_cell.length_b   1.000
_cell.length_c   1.000
_cell.angle_alpha   90.00
_cell.angle_beta   90.00
_cell.angle_gamma   90.00
#
_symmetry.space_group_name_H-M   'P 1'
#
loop_
_entity.id
_entity.type
_entity.pdbx_description
1 polymer ?
#
loop_
_entity_poly.entity_id
_entity_poly.type
_entity_poly.pdbx_seq_one_letter_code
_entity_poly.pdbx_strand_id
1 'polypeptide(L)'
;METEISRRSFLKAAAGGVAAGGLALSGLAGGAESARAAKAQQNGAVWVWQFDRDALADQVREALSQRSLGVIVKTHDGLDWMAKWDRSVHAIWGPEQVAWLARFFSERNVAFHAWCVPKGIDPIAEANACSNVIEAGAQSVYLDLEPGDGTNYWLGSSDAALRFGEELRRLQPKAHLVVAPDARPWQAAKVPLEEFVAFSDEIAPQAYWRTFNTPANHTRLAQHGYPVGADGVTPELLVNMSVDVFSRFGKPVSPIGQGNAAPDEWQRFLSTLMQRQGAKVSVWRYGTSDPGVWDVVGRTLQVAQPPQQPQPAPQALTVPSQPPAPPPAPEPAAPEPPPGAPTAAPPPDEAPAVPEFFKPVLDRLREILSIIFLRSP
;
A
#
# COMPACT_ATOMS: atom_id res chain seq x y z
N MET A 1 44.47 -38.39 -34.07
CA MET A 1 44.52 -38.96 -32.71
C MET A 1 44.00 -37.88 -31.77
N GLU A 2 42.68 -37.80 -31.66
CA GLU A 2 41.98 -36.89 -30.77
C GLU A 2 41.85 -37.56 -29.40
N THR A 3 42.23 -36.86 -28.34
CA THR A 3 42.14 -37.35 -26.96
C THR A 3 40.89 -36.74 -26.33
N GLU A 4 39.83 -37.55 -26.19
CA GLU A 4 38.64 -37.19 -25.44
C GLU A 4 38.95 -37.09 -23.94
N ILE A 5 38.78 -35.89 -23.38
CA ILE A 5 38.81 -35.66 -21.93
C ILE A 5 37.44 -36.06 -21.36
N SER A 6 37.41 -37.18 -20.64
CA SER A 6 36.23 -37.73 -20.00
C SER A 6 35.65 -36.81 -18.91
N ARG A 7 34.33 -36.54 -19.02
CA ARG A 7 33.49 -35.74 -18.09
C ARG A 7 33.52 -36.19 -16.62
N ARG A 8 34.14 -37.33 -16.28
CA ARG A 8 34.28 -37.80 -14.90
C ARG A 8 35.43 -37.16 -14.11
N SER A 9 36.37 -36.48 -14.77
CA SER A 9 37.49 -35.81 -14.08
C SER A 9 37.17 -34.38 -13.62
N PHE A 10 36.06 -33.78 -14.10
CA PHE A 10 35.69 -32.41 -13.76
C PHE A 10 34.87 -32.29 -12.45
N LEU A 11 34.31 -33.41 -11.94
CA LEU A 11 33.46 -33.42 -10.74
C LEU A 11 34.21 -33.70 -9.43
N LYS A 12 35.54 -33.87 -9.45
CA LYS A 12 36.35 -34.09 -8.24
C LYS A 12 37.15 -32.88 -7.75
N ALA A 13 37.10 -31.76 -8.45
CA ALA A 13 37.83 -30.54 -8.09
C ALA A 13 36.98 -29.47 -7.35
N ALA A 14 35.68 -29.71 -7.13
CA ALA A 14 34.77 -28.73 -6.52
C ALA A 14 34.34 -29.05 -5.07
N ALA A 15 35.02 -29.98 -4.38
CA ALA A 15 34.61 -30.48 -3.07
C ALA A 15 35.50 -30.04 -1.89
N GLY A 16 36.38 -29.04 -2.06
CA GLY A 16 37.29 -28.61 -1.00
C GLY A 16 37.46 -27.10 -0.97
N GLY A 17 36.59 -26.38 -0.26
CA GLY A 17 36.85 -24.97 0.05
C GLY A 17 35.66 -24.04 0.25
N VAL A 18 34.62 -24.42 1.00
CA VAL A 18 33.64 -23.45 1.53
C VAL A 18 33.20 -23.89 2.93
N ALA A 19 34.04 -23.66 3.93
CA ALA A 19 33.69 -23.88 5.33
C ALA A 19 34.35 -22.83 6.24
N ALA A 20 34.09 -21.55 5.96
CA ALA A 20 34.44 -20.45 6.89
C ALA A 20 33.64 -19.15 6.66
N GLY A 21 33.03 -18.92 5.49
CA GLY A 21 32.30 -17.66 5.19
C GLY A 21 30.79 -17.67 5.44
N GLY A 22 30.19 -18.83 5.74
CA GLY A 22 28.73 -18.99 5.74
C GLY A 22 28.00 -18.48 6.99
N LEU A 23 28.68 -18.33 8.12
CA LEU A 23 28.01 -18.04 9.40
C LEU A 23 27.75 -16.54 9.65
N ALA A 24 28.40 -15.63 8.93
CA ALA A 24 28.20 -14.19 9.10
C ALA A 24 27.05 -13.62 8.23
N LEU A 25 26.73 -14.25 7.10
CA LEU A 25 25.69 -13.78 6.18
C LEU A 25 24.28 -14.31 6.54
N SER A 26 24.19 -15.45 7.23
CA SER A 26 22.90 -16.01 7.69
C SER A 26 22.24 -15.18 8.80
N GLY A 27 23.04 -14.48 9.62
CA GLY A 27 22.53 -13.65 10.71
C GLY A 27 21.86 -12.34 10.26
N LEU A 28 22.34 -11.74 9.15
CA LEU A 28 21.78 -10.49 8.63
C LEU A 28 20.52 -10.73 7.78
N ALA A 29 20.46 -11.83 7.03
CA ALA A 29 19.27 -12.20 6.27
C ALA A 29 18.12 -12.67 7.20
N GLY A 30 18.45 -13.44 8.25
CA GLY A 30 17.47 -13.90 9.24
C GLY A 30 16.90 -12.76 10.10
N GLY A 31 17.67 -11.71 10.38
CA GLY A 31 17.20 -10.53 11.10
C GLY A 31 16.19 -9.69 10.32
N ALA A 32 16.37 -9.54 9.01
CA ALA A 32 15.45 -8.80 8.14
C ALA A 32 14.15 -9.59 7.86
N GLU A 33 14.23 -10.92 7.68
CA GLU A 33 13.05 -11.79 7.58
C GLU A 33 12.29 -11.87 8.91
N SER A 34 12.99 -11.94 10.05
CA SER A 34 12.37 -11.95 11.37
C SER A 34 11.75 -10.60 11.76
N ALA A 35 12.35 -9.48 11.36
CA ALA A 35 11.74 -8.15 11.52
C ALA A 35 10.54 -7.92 10.58
N ARG A 36 10.51 -8.55 9.40
CA ARG A 36 9.33 -8.60 8.53
C ARG A 36 8.23 -9.50 9.10
N ALA A 37 8.59 -10.62 9.73
CA ALA A 37 7.67 -11.58 10.33
C ALA A 37 7.13 -11.13 11.70
N ALA A 38 7.86 -10.27 12.43
CA ALA A 38 7.46 -9.75 13.74
C ALA A 38 6.62 -8.46 13.67
N LYS A 39 6.36 -7.92 12.47
CA LYS A 39 5.40 -6.83 12.30
C LYS A 39 4.01 -7.42 12.50
N ALA A 40 3.45 -7.20 13.70
CA ALA A 40 2.10 -7.60 14.05
C ALA A 40 1.18 -7.32 12.86
N GLN A 41 0.61 -8.38 12.29
CA GLN A 41 -0.35 -8.27 11.22
C GLN A 41 -1.51 -7.45 11.78
N GLN A 42 -1.55 -6.17 11.40
CA GLN A 42 -2.62 -5.29 11.83
C GLN A 42 -3.87 -5.79 11.12
N ASN A 43 -4.77 -6.35 11.92
CA ASN A 43 -6.02 -6.89 11.43
C ASN A 43 -7.00 -5.77 11.00
N GLY A 44 -6.63 -4.51 11.20
CA GLY A 44 -7.42 -3.33 10.84
C GLY A 44 -6.59 -2.32 10.08
N ALA A 45 -7.15 -1.74 9.01
CA ALA A 45 -6.54 -0.65 8.28
C ALA A 45 -7.56 0.40 7.82
N VAL A 46 -7.09 1.62 7.53
CA VAL A 46 -7.92 2.72 7.03
C VAL A 46 -7.43 3.19 5.67
N TRP A 47 -8.36 3.38 4.73
CA TRP A 47 -8.05 3.84 3.38
C TRP A 47 -7.87 5.36 3.34
N VAL A 48 -6.85 5.81 2.60
CA VAL A 48 -6.55 7.22 2.32
C VAL A 48 -6.47 7.39 0.80
N TRP A 49 -7.34 8.24 0.27
CA TRP A 49 -7.42 8.57 -1.15
C TRP A 49 -6.41 9.65 -1.55
N GLN A 50 -6.43 10.80 -0.87
CA GLN A 50 -5.55 11.94 -1.15
C GLN A 50 -5.25 12.66 0.17
N PHE A 51 -4.00 13.02 0.42
CA PHE A 51 -3.64 13.68 1.68
C PHE A 51 -4.15 15.13 1.76
N ASP A 52 -4.40 15.80 0.63
CA ASP A 52 -5.05 17.13 0.63
C ASP A 52 -6.58 17.08 0.80
N ARG A 53 -7.20 15.90 0.69
CA ARG A 53 -8.65 15.69 0.91
C ARG A 53 -8.98 14.98 2.21
N ASP A 54 -8.17 13.99 2.59
CA ASP A 54 -8.42 13.17 3.77
C ASP A 54 -7.80 13.75 5.03
N ALA A 55 -6.48 13.97 5.00
CA ALA A 55 -5.67 14.67 5.99
C ALA A 55 -4.19 14.54 5.62
N LEU A 56 -3.33 15.38 6.17
CA LEU A 56 -1.89 15.24 6.01
C LEU A 56 -1.37 13.94 6.65
N ALA A 57 -0.26 13.41 6.13
CA ALA A 57 0.28 12.11 6.52
C ALA A 57 0.62 12.01 8.02
N ASP A 58 1.06 13.10 8.64
CA ASP A 58 1.35 13.19 10.08
C ASP A 58 0.09 13.01 10.94
N GLN A 59 -1.02 13.63 10.54
CA GLN A 59 -2.31 13.50 11.22
C GLN A 59 -2.83 12.06 11.11
N VAL A 60 -2.76 11.48 9.90
CA VAL A 60 -3.14 10.07 9.67
C VAL A 60 -2.28 9.13 10.52
N ARG A 61 -0.95 9.31 10.50
CA ARG A 61 -0.01 8.44 11.25
C ARG A 61 -0.30 8.48 12.75
N GLU A 62 -0.48 9.68 13.32
CA GLU A 62 -0.76 9.83 14.74
C GLU A 62 -2.07 9.12 15.12
N ALA A 63 -3.16 9.39 14.40
CA ALA A 63 -4.46 8.81 14.70
C ALA A 63 -4.50 7.27 14.60
N LEU A 64 -3.84 6.69 13.60
CA LEU A 64 -3.82 5.25 13.40
C LEU A 64 -2.87 4.54 14.38
N SER A 65 -1.74 5.17 14.74
CA SER A 65 -0.78 4.59 15.68
C SER A 65 -1.38 4.36 17.08
N GLN A 66 -2.21 5.29 17.55
CA GLN A 66 -2.92 5.20 18.84
C GLN A 66 -3.90 4.03 18.92
N ARG A 67 -4.31 3.49 17.77
CA ARG A 67 -5.34 2.45 17.63
C ARG A 67 -4.79 1.13 17.09
N SER A 68 -3.48 1.06 16.88
CA SER A 68 -2.80 -0.09 16.26
C SER A 68 -3.39 -0.47 14.89
N LEU A 69 -3.75 0.53 14.09
CA LEU A 69 -4.30 0.36 12.75
C LEU A 69 -3.24 0.64 11.67
N GLY A 70 -3.40 -0.03 10.53
CA GLY A 70 -2.62 0.21 9.32
C GLY A 70 -3.24 1.28 8.43
N VAL A 71 -2.51 1.70 7.41
CA VAL A 71 -2.96 2.63 6.39
C VAL A 71 -2.88 1.97 5.01
N ILE A 72 -3.93 2.16 4.20
CA ILE A 72 -3.99 1.77 2.79
C ILE A 72 -4.04 3.05 1.97
N VAL A 73 -2.95 3.42 1.31
CA VAL A 73 -2.82 4.72 0.61
C VAL A 73 -2.94 4.52 -0.89
N LYS A 74 -3.79 5.31 -1.56
CA LYS A 74 -3.84 5.33 -3.02
C LYS A 74 -2.51 5.80 -3.58
N THR A 75 -1.90 4.98 -4.41
CA THR A 75 -0.58 5.26 -5.01
C THR A 75 -0.70 5.68 -6.47
N HIS A 76 -1.54 4.99 -7.25
CA HIS A 76 -1.71 5.25 -8.68
C HIS A 76 -3.04 4.72 -9.24
N ASP A 77 -3.44 5.29 -10.38
CA ASP A 77 -4.53 4.84 -11.26
C ASP A 77 -3.94 4.40 -12.61
N GLY A 78 -3.86 3.09 -12.86
CA GLY A 78 -3.12 2.54 -13.99
C GLY A 78 -1.63 2.92 -13.93
N LEU A 79 -1.21 3.90 -14.74
CA LEU A 79 0.15 4.45 -14.73
C LEU A 79 0.23 5.88 -14.22
N ASP A 80 -0.91 6.49 -13.90
CA ASP A 80 -0.97 7.85 -13.37
C ASP A 80 -0.77 7.85 -11.86
N TRP A 81 0.34 8.43 -11.39
CA TRP A 81 0.61 8.60 -9.96
C TRP A 81 -0.31 9.64 -9.32
N MET A 82 -0.60 9.47 -8.02
CA MET A 82 -1.57 10.32 -7.32
C MET A 82 -1.23 11.81 -7.26
N ALA A 83 0.04 12.22 -7.44
CA ALA A 83 0.44 13.63 -7.54
C ALA A 83 -0.16 14.38 -8.75
N LYS A 84 -0.77 13.65 -9.70
CA LYS A 84 -1.62 14.24 -10.73
C LYS A 84 -2.84 14.96 -10.12
N TRP A 85 -3.40 14.43 -9.02
CA TRP A 85 -4.63 14.92 -8.37
C TRP A 85 -4.41 15.49 -6.96
N ASP A 86 -3.54 14.87 -6.16
CA ASP A 86 -3.19 15.29 -4.81
C ASP A 86 -2.17 16.44 -4.86
N ARG A 87 -2.48 17.57 -4.21
CA ARG A 87 -1.63 18.77 -4.15
C ARG A 87 -0.90 18.92 -2.82
N SER A 88 -1.00 17.96 -1.92
CA SER A 88 -0.30 17.99 -0.65
C SER A 88 1.22 17.83 -0.83
N VAL A 89 1.96 18.20 0.19
CA VAL A 89 3.41 17.93 0.28
C VAL A 89 3.76 16.44 0.35
N HIS A 90 2.76 15.58 0.56
CA HIS A 90 2.92 14.13 0.65
C HIS A 90 2.41 13.40 -0.60
N ALA A 91 2.03 14.15 -1.65
CA ALA A 91 1.48 13.60 -2.87
C ALA A 91 2.44 12.61 -3.53
N ILE A 92 1.93 11.44 -3.91
CA ILE A 92 2.73 10.34 -4.45
C ILE A 92 2.99 10.57 -5.93
N TRP A 93 4.23 10.89 -6.28
CA TRP A 93 4.68 11.11 -7.66
C TRP A 93 5.50 9.94 -8.23
N GLY A 94 5.81 8.94 -7.40
CA GLY A 94 6.56 7.75 -7.80
C GLY A 94 7.04 6.90 -6.63
N PRO A 95 7.87 5.88 -6.90
CA PRO A 95 8.32 4.91 -5.90
C PRO A 95 9.14 5.52 -4.75
N GLU A 96 9.90 6.59 -5.00
CA GLU A 96 10.69 7.27 -3.95
C GLU A 96 9.79 7.85 -2.85
N GLN A 97 8.66 8.46 -3.24
CA GLN A 97 7.69 8.99 -2.28
C GLN A 97 6.99 7.85 -1.51
N VAL A 98 6.72 6.73 -2.17
CA VAL A 98 6.19 5.52 -1.51
C VAL A 98 7.18 5.02 -0.46
N ALA A 99 8.47 4.98 -0.76
CA ALA A 99 9.50 4.55 0.18
C ALA A 99 9.62 5.47 1.39
N TRP A 100 9.52 6.78 1.16
CA TRP A 100 9.47 7.75 2.25
C TRP A 100 8.24 7.52 3.15
N LEU A 101 7.04 7.37 2.57
CA LEU A 101 5.80 7.14 3.32
C LEU A 101 5.83 5.82 4.09
N ALA A 102 6.30 4.73 3.47
CA ALA A 102 6.40 3.43 4.11
C ALA A 102 7.30 3.49 5.35
N ARG A 103 8.46 4.16 5.26
CA ARG A 103 9.34 4.42 6.41
C ARG A 103 8.65 5.30 7.45
N PHE A 104 8.10 6.43 7.03
CA PHE A 104 7.43 7.40 7.88
C PHE A 104 6.32 6.78 8.74
N PHE A 105 5.43 5.97 8.15
CA PHE A 105 4.38 5.27 8.90
C PHE A 105 4.96 4.17 9.81
N SER A 106 5.98 3.45 9.34
CA SER A 106 6.59 2.37 10.13
C SER A 106 7.27 2.85 11.42
N GLU A 107 7.79 4.07 11.46
CA GLU A 107 8.38 4.70 12.67
C GLU A 107 7.38 4.80 13.83
N ARG A 108 6.07 4.73 13.55
CA ARG A 108 4.99 4.73 14.54
C ARG A 108 4.19 3.43 14.53
N ASN A 109 4.79 2.33 14.07
CA ASN A 109 4.17 1.02 13.98
C ASN A 109 2.84 1.02 13.19
N VAL A 110 2.68 1.93 12.23
CA VAL A 110 1.54 1.92 11.30
C VAL A 110 1.96 1.12 10.07
N ALA A 111 1.27 0.02 9.78
CA ALA A 111 1.54 -0.75 8.58
C ALA A 111 1.14 0.04 7.34
N PHE A 112 2.04 0.13 6.37
CA PHE A 112 1.80 0.82 5.10
C PHE A 112 1.46 -0.18 4.01
N HIS A 113 0.30 -0.02 3.41
CA HIS A 113 -0.21 -0.79 2.29
C HIS A 113 -0.46 0.15 1.11
N ALA A 114 -0.18 -0.32 -0.10
CA ALA A 114 -0.48 0.42 -1.31
C ALA A 114 -1.87 0.06 -1.82
N TRP A 115 -2.58 1.03 -2.37
CA TRP A 115 -3.79 0.85 -3.16
C TRP A 115 -3.53 1.35 -4.58
N CYS A 116 -3.96 0.60 -5.58
CA CYS A 116 -4.02 1.05 -6.96
C CYS A 116 -5.34 0.66 -7.63
N VAL A 117 -5.70 1.40 -8.67
CA VAL A 117 -6.82 1.06 -9.57
C VAL A 117 -6.25 0.50 -10.88
N PRO A 118 -6.26 -0.83 -11.10
CA PRO A 118 -5.89 -1.39 -12.39
C PRO A 118 -6.88 -0.95 -13.48
N LYS A 119 -6.35 -0.66 -14.67
CA LYS A 119 -7.12 -0.26 -15.86
C LYS A 119 -7.16 -1.38 -16.89
N GLY A 120 -6.10 -2.18 -16.97
CA GLY A 120 -5.99 -3.25 -17.96
C GLY A 120 -5.72 -2.76 -19.38
N ILE A 121 -5.23 -1.51 -19.52
CA ILE A 121 -4.88 -0.91 -20.82
C ILE A 121 -3.46 -1.32 -21.19
N ASP A 122 -2.53 -1.25 -20.23
CA ASP A 122 -1.16 -1.74 -20.37
C ASP A 122 -0.85 -2.67 -19.19
N PRO A 123 -1.31 -3.94 -19.25
CA PRO A 123 -1.23 -4.84 -18.11
C PRO A 123 0.20 -5.09 -17.64
N ILE A 124 1.20 -5.01 -18.52
CA ILE A 124 2.60 -5.23 -18.17
C ILE A 124 3.16 -4.00 -17.45
N ALA A 125 2.94 -2.80 -17.99
CA ALA A 125 3.41 -1.59 -17.31
C ALA A 125 2.71 -1.38 -15.96
N GLU A 126 1.41 -1.67 -15.88
CA GLU A 126 0.62 -1.57 -14.64
C GLU A 126 1.13 -2.58 -13.58
N ALA A 127 1.50 -3.80 -13.98
CA ALA A 127 2.14 -4.77 -13.09
C ALA A 127 3.51 -4.28 -12.59
N ASN A 128 4.30 -3.64 -13.44
CA ASN A 128 5.57 -3.02 -13.05
C ASN A 128 5.36 -1.88 -12.05
N ALA A 129 4.34 -1.03 -12.22
CA ALA A 129 4.00 0.01 -11.23
C ALA A 129 3.65 -0.59 -9.86
N CYS A 130 2.89 -1.70 -9.84
CA CYS A 130 2.61 -2.46 -8.61
C CYS A 130 3.89 -3.06 -7.99
N SER A 131 4.79 -3.62 -8.81
CA SER A 131 6.09 -4.12 -8.32
C SER A 131 6.90 -3.01 -7.67
N ASN A 132 6.97 -1.83 -8.28
CA ASN A 132 7.74 -0.71 -7.77
C ASN A 132 7.26 -0.24 -6.38
N VAL A 133 5.94 -0.25 -6.12
CA VAL A 133 5.44 0.13 -4.79
C VAL A 133 5.74 -0.93 -3.72
N ILE A 134 5.82 -2.20 -4.10
CA ILE A 134 6.24 -3.30 -3.22
C ILE A 134 7.72 -3.16 -2.88
N GLU A 135 8.58 -2.94 -3.88
CA GLU A 135 10.01 -2.71 -3.71
C GLU A 135 10.31 -1.47 -2.86
N ALA A 136 9.48 -0.43 -3.01
CA ALA A 136 9.53 0.77 -2.19
C ALA A 136 9.13 0.54 -0.72
N GLY A 137 8.57 -0.61 -0.36
CA GLY A 137 8.32 -0.99 1.04
C GLY A 137 6.86 -1.11 1.44
N ALA A 138 5.91 -1.09 0.49
CA ALA A 138 4.54 -1.47 0.77
C ALA A 138 4.47 -2.93 1.24
N GLN A 139 3.71 -3.19 2.31
CA GLN A 139 3.56 -4.54 2.87
C GLN A 139 2.57 -5.39 2.08
N SER A 140 1.63 -4.75 1.39
CA SER A 140 0.72 -5.39 0.45
C SER A 140 0.22 -4.37 -0.58
N VAL A 141 -0.38 -4.89 -1.65
CA VAL A 141 -1.05 -4.09 -2.68
C VAL A 141 -2.53 -4.48 -2.73
N TYR A 142 -3.41 -3.48 -2.62
CA TYR A 142 -4.85 -3.59 -2.81
C TYR A 142 -5.20 -3.14 -4.23
N LEU A 143 -5.77 -4.06 -5.02
CA LEU A 143 -6.19 -3.88 -6.40
C LEU A 143 -7.68 -3.53 -6.40
N ASP A 144 -7.99 -2.26 -6.52
CA ASP A 144 -9.37 -1.76 -6.51
C ASP A 144 -10.05 -2.02 -7.87
N LEU A 145 -10.81 -3.12 -7.91
CA LEU A 145 -11.32 -3.70 -9.13
C LEU A 145 -12.81 -3.41 -9.28
N GLU A 146 -13.11 -2.29 -9.93
CA GLU A 146 -14.48 -1.90 -10.25
C GLU A 146 -14.77 -2.02 -11.75
N PRO A 147 -16.04 -2.27 -12.14
CA PRO A 147 -16.47 -2.21 -13.53
C PRO A 147 -16.19 -0.82 -14.12
N GLY A 148 -15.88 -0.77 -15.42
CA GLY A 148 -15.67 0.49 -16.13
C GLY A 148 -16.83 1.48 -15.92
N ASP A 149 -16.51 2.65 -15.38
CA ASP A 149 -17.34 3.85 -15.39
C ASP A 149 -16.58 4.93 -16.18
N GLY A 150 -16.96 5.12 -17.44
CA GLY A 150 -16.16 5.90 -18.39
C GLY A 150 -14.75 5.31 -18.53
N THR A 151 -13.73 6.06 -18.12
CA THR A 151 -12.31 5.63 -18.10
C THR A 151 -11.75 5.45 -16.68
N ASN A 152 -12.63 5.46 -15.66
CA ASN A 152 -12.22 5.55 -14.26
C ASN A 152 -11.76 4.23 -13.66
N TYR A 153 -12.11 3.08 -14.25
CA TYR A 153 -11.80 1.77 -13.67
C TYR A 153 -11.37 0.75 -14.74
N TRP A 154 -11.70 -0.53 -14.56
CA TRP A 154 -11.27 -1.60 -15.43
C TRP A 154 -11.86 -1.47 -16.85
N LEU A 155 -10.97 -1.43 -17.85
CA LEU A 155 -11.28 -1.39 -19.28
C LEU A 155 -10.71 -2.58 -20.05
N GLY A 156 -9.88 -3.41 -19.39
CA GLY A 156 -9.20 -4.54 -20.00
C GLY A 156 -10.09 -5.76 -20.24
N SER A 157 -9.51 -6.76 -20.89
CA SER A 157 -10.09 -8.09 -21.08
C SER A 157 -9.63 -9.07 -20.00
N SER A 158 -10.25 -10.25 -19.92
CA SER A 158 -9.71 -11.37 -19.13
C SER A 158 -8.24 -11.68 -19.44
N ASP A 159 -7.85 -11.65 -20.72
CA ASP A 159 -6.45 -11.84 -21.14
C ASP A 159 -5.52 -10.76 -20.55
N ALA A 160 -5.96 -9.50 -20.53
CA ALA A 160 -5.20 -8.42 -19.90
C ALA A 160 -5.04 -8.66 -18.39
N ALA A 161 -6.07 -9.16 -17.70
CA ALA A 161 -5.99 -9.50 -16.29
C ALA A 161 -5.00 -10.65 -16.02
N LEU A 162 -5.00 -11.69 -16.87
CA LEU A 162 -4.03 -12.79 -16.78
C LEU A 162 -2.60 -12.29 -16.98
N ARG A 163 -2.35 -11.51 -18.04
CA ARG A 163 -1.03 -10.94 -18.33
C ARG A 163 -0.52 -10.03 -17.21
N PHE A 164 -1.40 -9.23 -16.62
CA PHE A 164 -1.09 -8.40 -15.46
C PHE A 164 -0.68 -9.28 -14.27
N GLY A 165 -1.47 -10.29 -13.95
CA GLY A 165 -1.24 -11.19 -12.83
C GLY A 165 0.03 -12.02 -12.96
N GLU A 166 0.27 -12.58 -14.14
CA GLU A 166 1.48 -13.35 -14.47
C GLU A 166 2.74 -12.50 -14.31
N GLU A 167 2.74 -11.29 -14.86
CA GLU A 167 3.88 -10.39 -14.76
C GLU A 167 4.11 -9.95 -13.31
N LEU A 168 3.06 -9.58 -12.58
CA LEU A 168 3.19 -9.18 -11.18
C LEU A 168 3.71 -10.32 -10.31
N ARG A 169 3.26 -11.57 -10.53
CA ARG A 169 3.79 -12.73 -9.81
C ARG A 169 5.19 -13.12 -10.25
N ARG A 170 5.57 -12.88 -11.51
CA ARG A 170 6.96 -13.06 -11.97
C ARG A 170 7.91 -12.08 -11.26
N LEU A 171 7.49 -10.82 -11.12
CA LEU A 171 8.28 -9.78 -10.45
C LEU A 171 8.28 -9.93 -8.92
N GLN A 172 7.12 -10.25 -8.34
CA GLN A 172 6.88 -10.26 -6.89
C GLN A 172 6.22 -11.57 -6.43
N PRO A 173 6.93 -12.72 -6.51
CA PRO A 173 6.36 -14.05 -6.28
C PRO A 173 5.82 -14.27 -4.86
N LYS A 174 6.27 -13.47 -3.89
CA LYS A 174 5.88 -13.57 -2.47
C LYS A 174 5.11 -12.35 -1.94
N ALA A 175 4.77 -11.38 -2.79
CA ALA A 175 4.02 -10.22 -2.33
C ALA A 175 2.63 -10.62 -1.86
N HIS A 176 2.11 -9.93 -0.84
CA HIS A 176 0.73 -10.08 -0.42
C HIS A 176 -0.16 -9.18 -1.29
N LEU A 177 -1.03 -9.79 -2.09
CA LEU A 177 -1.92 -9.11 -3.02
C LEU A 177 -3.38 -9.30 -2.59
N VAL A 178 -4.14 -8.21 -2.57
CA VAL A 178 -5.55 -8.20 -2.20
C VAL A 178 -6.34 -7.65 -3.37
N VAL A 179 -7.33 -8.38 -3.88
CA VAL A 179 -8.29 -7.82 -4.84
C VAL A 179 -9.48 -7.25 -4.09
N ALA A 180 -9.87 -6.02 -4.39
CA ALA A 180 -10.94 -5.28 -3.73
C ALA A 180 -12.09 -5.01 -4.72
N PRO A 181 -13.00 -5.98 -4.95
CA PRO A 181 -14.12 -5.79 -5.87
C PRO A 181 -15.31 -5.09 -5.19
N ASP A 182 -16.25 -4.60 -5.99
CA ASP A 182 -17.59 -4.23 -5.51
C ASP A 182 -18.26 -5.44 -4.84
N ALA A 183 -18.84 -5.28 -3.64
CA ALA A 183 -19.49 -6.38 -2.93
C ALA A 183 -20.77 -6.91 -3.61
N ARG A 184 -21.37 -6.13 -4.51
CA ARG A 184 -22.61 -6.49 -5.20
C ARG A 184 -22.32 -7.53 -6.28
N PRO A 185 -22.94 -8.74 -6.25
CA PRO A 185 -22.59 -9.83 -7.16
C PRO A 185 -22.66 -9.48 -8.64
N TRP A 186 -23.66 -8.70 -9.06
CA TRP A 186 -23.83 -8.29 -10.45
C TRP A 186 -22.86 -7.20 -10.91
N GLN A 187 -22.14 -6.54 -10.00
CA GLN A 187 -21.04 -5.64 -10.35
C GLN A 187 -19.74 -6.43 -10.41
N ALA A 188 -19.47 -7.26 -9.41
CA ALA A 188 -18.32 -8.17 -9.41
C ALA A 188 -18.28 -9.08 -10.65
N ALA A 189 -19.43 -9.49 -11.18
CA ALA A 189 -19.53 -10.29 -12.41
C ALA A 189 -19.18 -9.54 -13.70
N LYS A 190 -18.96 -8.21 -13.66
CA LYS A 190 -18.62 -7.40 -14.85
C LYS A 190 -17.11 -7.22 -15.03
N VAL A 191 -16.32 -7.68 -14.09
CA VAL A 191 -14.85 -7.62 -14.11
C VAL A 191 -14.29 -9.05 -14.13
N PRO A 192 -13.06 -9.26 -14.62
CA PRO A 192 -12.41 -10.57 -14.65
C PRO A 192 -11.94 -11.00 -13.24
N LEU A 193 -12.90 -11.14 -12.32
CA LEU A 193 -12.60 -11.39 -10.91
C LEU A 193 -11.89 -12.73 -10.71
N GLU A 194 -12.23 -13.76 -11.48
CA GLU A 194 -11.59 -15.09 -11.38
C GLU A 194 -10.10 -15.00 -11.68
N GLU A 195 -9.73 -14.25 -12.70
CA GLU A 195 -8.35 -13.99 -13.11
C GLU A 195 -7.60 -13.22 -12.02
N PHE A 196 -8.20 -12.16 -11.46
CA PHE A 196 -7.60 -11.41 -10.34
C PHE A 196 -7.43 -12.25 -9.08
N VAL A 197 -8.40 -13.10 -8.77
CA VAL A 197 -8.37 -14.03 -7.63
C VAL A 197 -7.27 -15.08 -7.79
N ALA A 198 -7.02 -15.57 -9.01
CA ALA A 198 -6.04 -16.63 -9.27
C ALA A 198 -4.63 -16.26 -8.79
N PHE A 199 -4.25 -14.98 -8.91
CA PHE A 199 -2.98 -14.48 -8.43
C PHE A 199 -3.07 -13.68 -7.13
N SER A 200 -4.24 -13.46 -6.53
CA SER A 200 -4.36 -12.74 -5.25
C SER A 200 -4.31 -13.69 -4.04
N ASP A 201 -3.94 -13.14 -2.89
CA ASP A 201 -3.90 -13.87 -1.61
C ASP A 201 -5.21 -13.71 -0.83
N GLU A 202 -5.96 -12.64 -1.09
CA GLU A 202 -7.16 -12.25 -0.34
C GLU A 202 -8.14 -11.46 -1.20
N ILE A 203 -9.42 -11.47 -0.81
CA ILE A 203 -10.49 -10.68 -1.42
C ILE A 203 -11.04 -9.70 -0.38
N ALA A 204 -11.08 -8.41 -0.70
CA ALA A 204 -11.58 -7.35 0.18
C ALA A 204 -12.79 -6.64 -0.44
N PRO A 205 -13.99 -7.24 -0.43
CA PRO A 205 -15.14 -6.66 -1.11
C PRO A 205 -15.58 -5.35 -0.45
N GLN A 206 -15.94 -4.36 -1.28
CA GLN A 206 -16.40 -3.03 -0.87
C GLN A 206 -17.82 -3.10 -0.29
N ALA A 207 -17.95 -3.31 1.02
CA ALA A 207 -19.21 -3.57 1.71
C ALA A 207 -19.91 -2.29 2.19
N TYR A 208 -20.36 -1.45 1.25
CA TYR A 208 -20.91 -0.12 1.58
C TYR A 208 -22.43 -0.09 1.76
N TRP A 209 -22.91 -0.53 2.92
CA TRP A 209 -24.34 -0.75 3.19
C TRP A 209 -25.22 0.50 3.01
N ARG A 210 -24.83 1.68 3.50
CA ARG A 210 -25.61 2.93 3.30
C ARG A 210 -25.56 3.38 1.84
N THR A 211 -24.39 3.28 1.19
CA THR A 211 -24.24 3.64 -0.24
C THR A 211 -25.08 2.74 -1.13
N PHE A 212 -25.18 1.46 -0.77
CA PHE A 212 -25.95 0.49 -1.53
C PHE A 212 -27.42 0.46 -1.16
N ASN A 213 -27.86 1.21 -0.14
CA ASN A 213 -29.25 1.28 0.29
C ASN A 213 -30.11 2.13 -0.67
N THR A 214 -30.37 1.59 -1.86
CA THR A 214 -31.21 2.23 -2.88
C THR A 214 -32.31 1.28 -3.36
N PRO A 215 -33.49 1.78 -3.77
CA PRO A 215 -34.56 0.93 -4.29
C PRO A 215 -34.12 0.02 -5.46
N ALA A 216 -33.27 0.53 -6.35
CA ALA A 216 -32.73 -0.24 -7.46
C ALA A 216 -31.87 -1.43 -6.98
N ASN A 217 -31.04 -1.21 -5.96
CA ASN A 217 -30.25 -2.28 -5.35
C ASN A 217 -31.13 -3.25 -4.56
N HIS A 218 -32.21 -2.82 -3.91
CA HIS A 218 -33.12 -3.73 -3.18
C HIS A 218 -33.69 -4.80 -4.10
N THR A 219 -34.18 -4.40 -5.27
CA THR A 219 -34.70 -5.33 -6.29
C THR A 219 -33.61 -6.29 -6.75
N ARG A 220 -32.39 -5.79 -7.03
CA ARG A 220 -31.30 -6.64 -7.49
C ARG A 220 -30.78 -7.59 -6.41
N LEU A 221 -30.69 -7.15 -5.17
CA LEU A 221 -30.31 -7.99 -4.03
C LEU A 221 -31.32 -9.14 -3.87
N ALA A 222 -32.62 -8.85 -3.91
CA ALA A 222 -33.65 -9.87 -3.85
C ALA A 222 -33.56 -10.88 -5.02
N GLN A 223 -33.30 -10.41 -6.25
CA GLN A 223 -33.08 -11.28 -7.41
C GLN A 223 -31.86 -12.21 -7.27
N HIS A 224 -30.87 -11.82 -6.45
CA HIS A 224 -29.67 -12.61 -6.17
C HIS A 224 -29.75 -13.40 -4.86
N GLY A 225 -30.94 -13.52 -4.26
CA GLY A 225 -31.16 -14.33 -3.05
C GLY A 225 -30.89 -13.61 -1.72
N TYR A 226 -30.72 -12.29 -1.74
CA TYR A 226 -30.45 -11.46 -0.56
C TYR A 226 -31.60 -10.45 -0.35
N PRO A 227 -32.80 -10.89 0.05
CA PRO A 227 -33.94 -9.98 0.21
C PRO A 227 -33.63 -8.89 1.25
N VAL A 228 -34.02 -7.65 0.95
CA VAL A 228 -33.85 -6.50 1.82
C VAL A 228 -35.07 -6.35 2.73
N GLY A 229 -34.84 -6.28 4.04
CA GLY A 229 -35.88 -6.09 5.04
C GLY A 229 -36.30 -4.62 5.21
N ALA A 230 -37.17 -4.37 6.21
CA ALA A 230 -37.66 -3.02 6.51
C ALA A 230 -36.55 -2.03 6.87
N ASP A 231 -35.45 -2.51 7.45
CA ASP A 231 -34.28 -1.70 7.83
C ASP A 231 -33.38 -1.32 6.64
N GLY A 232 -33.76 -1.75 5.42
CA GLY A 232 -32.96 -1.53 4.22
C GLY A 232 -31.71 -2.40 4.19
N VAL A 233 -30.71 -1.93 3.46
CA VAL A 233 -29.42 -2.62 3.32
C VAL A 233 -28.60 -2.43 4.59
N THR A 234 -28.44 -3.48 5.40
CA THR A 234 -27.76 -3.42 6.70
C THR A 234 -26.30 -3.87 6.62
N PRO A 235 -25.47 -3.55 7.64
CA PRO A 235 -24.10 -4.07 7.72
C PRO A 235 -24.05 -5.60 7.72
N GLU A 236 -24.95 -6.29 8.42
CA GLU A 236 -24.96 -7.75 8.50
C GLU A 236 -25.31 -8.39 7.17
N LEU A 237 -26.27 -7.81 6.44
CA LEU A 237 -26.60 -8.27 5.09
C LEU A 237 -25.37 -8.23 4.19
N LEU A 238 -24.61 -7.14 4.24
CA LEU A 238 -23.43 -6.95 3.40
C LEU A 238 -22.27 -7.85 3.80
N VAL A 239 -22.05 -8.08 5.11
CA VAL A 239 -21.05 -9.05 5.58
C VAL A 239 -21.43 -10.46 5.12
N ASN A 240 -22.66 -10.91 5.40
CA ASN A 240 -23.10 -12.25 5.04
C ASN A 240 -23.02 -12.48 3.52
N MET A 241 -23.56 -11.55 2.73
CA MET A 241 -23.47 -11.61 1.27
C MET A 241 -22.02 -11.65 0.80
N SER A 242 -21.15 -10.79 1.34
CA SER A 242 -19.72 -10.78 0.96
C SER A 242 -19.06 -12.12 1.26
N VAL A 243 -19.26 -12.67 2.46
CA VAL A 243 -18.68 -13.96 2.81
C VAL A 243 -19.26 -15.08 1.92
N ASP A 244 -20.57 -15.15 1.73
CA ASP A 244 -21.22 -16.19 0.91
C ASP A 244 -20.75 -16.15 -0.55
N VAL A 245 -20.69 -14.96 -1.14
CA VAL A 245 -20.34 -14.76 -2.56
C VAL A 245 -18.86 -15.02 -2.81
N PHE A 246 -17.98 -14.49 -1.96
CA PHE A 246 -16.54 -14.48 -2.26
C PHE A 246 -15.80 -15.69 -1.65
N SER A 247 -16.34 -16.38 -0.63
CA SER A 247 -15.67 -17.57 -0.07
C SER A 247 -15.58 -18.74 -1.06
N ARG A 248 -16.43 -18.78 -2.10
CA ARG A 248 -16.38 -19.80 -3.16
C ARG A 248 -15.06 -19.81 -3.93
N PHE A 249 -14.31 -18.72 -3.88
CA PHE A 249 -13.00 -18.59 -4.51
C PHE A 249 -11.86 -19.24 -3.70
N GLY A 250 -12.14 -19.76 -2.50
CA GLY A 250 -11.15 -20.41 -1.66
C GLY A 250 -10.07 -19.47 -1.11
N LYS A 251 -10.34 -18.15 -1.10
CA LYS A 251 -9.46 -17.13 -0.53
C LYS A 251 -10.07 -16.56 0.76
N PRO A 252 -9.24 -16.08 1.71
CA PRO A 252 -9.71 -15.23 2.80
C PRO A 252 -10.51 -14.04 2.26
N VAL A 253 -11.57 -13.67 2.97
CA VAL A 253 -12.40 -12.51 2.65
C VAL A 253 -12.35 -11.52 3.81
N SER A 254 -11.94 -10.29 3.53
CA SER A 254 -11.80 -9.20 4.52
C SER A 254 -12.53 -7.95 4.02
N PRO A 255 -13.84 -7.83 4.26
CA PRO A 255 -14.64 -6.75 3.68
C PRO A 255 -14.15 -5.35 4.08
N ILE A 256 -14.32 -4.40 3.15
CA ILE A 256 -14.06 -2.97 3.37
C ILE A 256 -15.36 -2.34 3.84
N GLY A 257 -15.42 -1.89 5.09
CA GLY A 257 -16.61 -1.30 5.68
C GLY A 257 -16.77 0.19 5.36
N GLN A 258 -18.00 0.68 5.50
CA GLN A 258 -18.38 2.05 5.19
C GLN A 258 -18.02 3.04 6.30
N GLY A 259 -17.03 3.89 6.06
CA GLY A 259 -16.47 4.81 7.04
C GLY A 259 -17.44 5.89 7.52
N ASN A 260 -18.31 6.42 6.66
CA ASN A 260 -19.30 7.43 7.05
C ASN A 260 -20.56 6.85 7.73
N ALA A 261 -20.49 5.60 8.18
CA ALA A 261 -21.53 4.98 9.00
C ALA A 261 -21.32 5.27 10.48
N ALA A 262 -22.38 5.15 11.27
CA ALA A 262 -22.33 5.42 12.69
C ALA A 262 -21.57 4.32 13.47
N PRO A 263 -21.01 4.63 14.65
CA PRO A 263 -20.28 3.66 15.47
C PRO A 263 -21.07 2.39 15.84
N ASP A 264 -22.40 2.48 16.03
CA ASP A 264 -23.26 1.34 16.34
C ASP A 264 -23.45 0.40 15.13
N GLU A 265 -23.55 0.94 13.92
CA GLU A 265 -23.53 0.15 12.69
C GLU A 265 -22.19 -0.59 12.52
N TRP A 266 -21.08 0.05 12.87
CA TRP A 266 -19.76 -0.59 12.86
C TRP A 266 -19.63 -1.71 13.89
N GLN A 267 -20.21 -1.56 15.09
CA GLN A 267 -20.26 -2.65 16.06
C GLN A 267 -21.02 -3.86 15.50
N ARG A 268 -22.16 -3.63 14.85
CA ARG A 268 -22.95 -4.68 14.18
C ARG A 268 -22.17 -5.34 13.04
N PHE A 269 -21.50 -4.55 12.21
CA PHE A 269 -20.63 -5.01 11.13
C PHE A 269 -19.53 -5.94 11.66
N LEU A 270 -18.74 -5.47 12.64
CA LEU A 270 -17.61 -6.22 13.20
C LEU A 270 -18.07 -7.48 13.94
N SER A 271 -19.16 -7.39 14.72
CA SER A 271 -19.72 -8.56 15.40
C SER A 271 -20.10 -9.65 14.41
N THR A 272 -20.74 -9.28 13.30
CA THR A 272 -21.13 -10.25 12.26
C THR A 272 -19.90 -10.83 11.55
N LEU A 273 -18.92 -9.99 11.22
CA LEU A 273 -17.69 -10.44 10.56
C LEU A 273 -16.90 -11.43 11.43
N MET A 274 -16.76 -11.13 12.72
CA MET A 274 -16.09 -12.01 13.68
C MET A 274 -16.78 -13.37 13.83
N GLN A 275 -18.12 -13.41 13.80
CA GLN A 275 -18.87 -14.66 13.84
C GLN A 275 -18.71 -15.50 12.58
N ARG A 276 -18.43 -14.86 11.43
CA ARG A 276 -18.40 -15.51 10.12
C ARG A 276 -17.01 -15.97 9.70
N GLN A 277 -15.98 -15.15 9.90
CA GLN A 277 -14.67 -15.37 9.26
C GLN A 277 -13.45 -14.86 10.05
N GLY A 278 -13.66 -14.24 11.21
CA GLY A 278 -12.59 -13.67 12.03
C GLY A 278 -12.48 -12.16 11.91
N ALA A 279 -11.37 -11.60 12.38
CA ALA A 279 -11.28 -10.18 12.72
C ALA A 279 -10.44 -9.32 11.77
N LYS A 280 -10.33 -9.63 10.46
CA LYS A 280 -9.61 -8.77 9.51
C LYS A 280 -10.56 -7.85 8.73
N VAL A 281 -10.32 -6.54 8.78
CA VAL A 281 -11.23 -5.51 8.25
C VAL A 281 -10.49 -4.25 7.79
N SER A 282 -11.09 -3.48 6.89
CA SER A 282 -10.62 -2.11 6.62
C SER A 282 -11.77 -1.10 6.52
N VAL A 283 -11.46 0.19 6.73
CA VAL A 283 -12.43 1.29 6.78
C VAL A 283 -12.24 2.21 5.57
N TRP A 284 -13.30 2.38 4.77
CA TRP A 284 -13.33 3.32 3.66
C TRP A 284 -14.08 4.60 4.03
N ARG A 285 -13.47 5.78 4.15
CA ARG A 285 -12.07 6.19 4.07
C ARG A 285 -11.83 7.27 5.13
N TYR A 286 -10.56 7.59 5.42
CA TYR A 286 -10.19 8.51 6.50
C TYR A 286 -10.98 9.83 6.50
N GLY A 287 -10.99 10.59 5.41
CA GLY A 287 -11.59 11.93 5.35
C GLY A 287 -13.11 12.00 5.38
N THR A 288 -13.79 10.85 5.30
CA THR A 288 -15.26 10.79 5.41
C THR A 288 -15.73 9.95 6.59
N SER A 289 -14.80 9.36 7.34
CA SER A 289 -15.16 8.48 8.44
C SER A 289 -15.63 9.28 9.65
N ASP A 290 -16.62 8.77 10.35
CA ASP A 290 -16.92 9.25 11.69
C ASP A 290 -15.73 8.89 12.61
N PRO A 291 -15.13 9.84 13.35
CA PRO A 291 -13.97 9.55 14.20
C PRO A 291 -14.20 8.42 15.21
N GLY A 292 -15.43 8.24 15.69
CA GLY A 292 -15.81 7.19 16.63
C GLY A 292 -15.71 5.77 16.04
N VAL A 293 -15.74 5.64 14.71
CA VAL A 293 -15.53 4.36 14.02
C VAL A 293 -14.15 3.79 14.32
N TRP A 294 -13.13 4.65 14.39
CA TRP A 294 -11.75 4.17 14.53
C TRP A 294 -11.51 3.61 15.93
N ASP A 295 -12.17 4.20 16.93
CA ASP A 295 -12.17 3.70 18.31
C ASP A 295 -12.93 2.37 18.44
N VAL A 296 -14.03 2.20 17.69
CA VAL A 296 -14.76 0.93 17.63
C VAL A 296 -13.89 -0.16 17.00
N VAL A 297 -13.28 0.11 15.84
CA VAL A 297 -12.43 -0.85 15.14
C VAL A 297 -11.19 -1.18 15.98
N GLY A 298 -10.45 -0.17 16.43
CA GLY A 298 -9.24 -0.37 17.24
C GLY A 298 -9.47 -1.20 18.49
N ARG A 299 -10.51 -0.89 19.28
CA ARG A 299 -10.83 -1.66 20.49
C ARG A 299 -11.26 -3.08 20.18
N THR A 300 -12.11 -3.28 19.17
CA THR A 300 -12.62 -4.62 18.83
C THR A 300 -11.47 -5.53 18.41
N LEU A 301 -10.52 -5.01 17.62
CA LEU A 301 -9.37 -5.78 17.16
C LEU A 301 -8.35 -6.07 18.25
N GLN A 302 -8.18 -5.18 19.22
CA GLN A 302 -7.34 -5.44 20.39
C GLN A 302 -7.90 -6.58 21.24
N VAL A 303 -9.22 -6.65 21.42
CA VAL A 303 -9.88 -7.74 22.17
C VAL A 303 -9.79 -9.07 21.41
N ALA A 304 -9.81 -9.03 20.07
CA ALA A 304 -9.74 -10.23 19.24
C ALA A 304 -8.34 -10.86 19.13
N GLN A 305 -7.27 -10.15 19.53
CA GLN A 305 -5.93 -10.70 19.53
C GLN A 305 -5.76 -11.68 20.70
N PRO A 306 -5.21 -12.90 20.47
CA PRO A 306 -4.79 -13.77 21.56
C PRO A 306 -3.83 -13.00 22.48
N PRO A 307 -3.82 -13.26 23.81
CA PRO A 307 -2.85 -12.65 24.69
C PRO A 307 -1.46 -12.86 24.10
N GLN A 308 -0.75 -11.76 23.79
CA GLN A 308 0.63 -11.88 23.36
C GLN A 308 1.39 -12.61 24.47
N GLN A 309 1.91 -13.79 24.18
CA GLN A 309 2.88 -14.42 25.08
C GLN A 309 3.99 -13.39 25.30
N PRO A 310 4.37 -13.10 26.56
CA PRO A 310 5.42 -12.13 26.83
C PRO A 310 6.64 -12.53 26.01
N GLN A 311 7.02 -11.67 25.06
CA GLN A 311 8.24 -11.88 24.30
C GLN A 311 9.37 -12.05 25.32
N PRO A 312 10.17 -13.13 25.24
CA PRO A 312 11.33 -13.26 26.10
C PRO A 312 12.14 -11.98 25.96
N ALA A 313 12.49 -11.37 27.10
CA ALA A 313 13.28 -10.15 27.15
C ALA A 313 14.44 -10.29 26.16
N PRO A 314 14.76 -9.25 25.35
CA PRO A 314 15.85 -9.32 24.40
C PRO A 314 17.06 -9.90 25.11
N GLN A 315 17.49 -11.10 24.69
CA GLN A 315 18.70 -11.68 25.23
C GLN A 315 19.78 -10.63 24.93
N ALA A 316 20.32 -10.03 25.99
CA ALA A 316 21.41 -9.09 25.86
C ALA A 316 22.46 -9.80 25.02
N LEU A 317 22.69 -9.30 23.80
CA LEU A 317 23.80 -9.74 22.98
C LEU A 317 25.03 -9.52 23.84
N THR A 318 25.60 -10.62 24.36
CA THR A 318 26.91 -10.59 24.97
C THR A 318 27.85 -10.12 23.88
N VAL A 319 28.21 -8.83 23.93
CA VAL A 319 29.24 -8.24 23.09
C VAL A 319 30.48 -9.12 23.28
N PRO A 320 31.00 -9.77 22.23
CA PRO A 320 32.28 -10.46 22.35
C PRO A 320 33.30 -9.43 22.79
N SER A 321 33.98 -9.70 23.91
CA SER A 321 35.03 -8.83 24.44
C SER A 321 35.99 -8.44 23.32
N GLN A 322 36.05 -7.15 23.04
CA GLN A 322 36.93 -6.57 22.03
C GLN A 322 38.39 -6.93 22.38
N PRO A 323 39.19 -7.50 21.47
CA PRO A 323 40.63 -7.69 21.70
C PRO A 323 41.28 -6.33 22.01
N PRO A 324 42.32 -6.29 22.88
CA PRO A 324 43.01 -5.05 23.21
C PRO A 324 43.51 -4.37 21.94
N ALA A 325 43.25 -3.06 21.84
CA ALA A 325 43.65 -2.25 20.70
C ALA A 325 45.19 -2.30 20.50
N PRO A 326 45.68 -2.44 19.25
CA PRO A 326 47.10 -2.26 18.98
C PRO A 326 47.53 -0.82 19.32
N PRO A 327 48.81 -0.62 19.71
CA PRO A 327 49.32 0.70 20.02
C PRO A 327 49.20 1.66 18.83
N PRO A 328 48.98 2.96 19.08
CA PRO A 328 48.79 3.95 18.03
C PRO A 328 50.03 4.06 17.14
N ALA A 329 49.78 4.13 15.82
CA ALA A 329 50.81 4.42 14.83
C ALA A 329 51.34 5.86 15.00
N PRO A 330 52.62 6.12 14.67
CA PRO A 330 53.19 7.46 14.72
C PRO A 330 52.47 8.42 13.76
N GLU A 331 52.29 9.64 14.25
CA GLU A 331 51.60 10.76 13.64
C GLU A 331 52.26 11.17 12.30
N PRO A 332 51.50 11.28 11.18
CA PRO A 332 52.07 11.76 9.92
C PRO A 332 52.37 13.26 9.99
N ALA A 333 53.51 13.65 9.39
CA ALA A 333 53.92 15.04 9.26
C ALA A 333 52.90 15.89 8.48
N ALA A 334 52.75 17.14 8.91
CA ALA A 334 51.82 18.12 8.35
C ALA A 334 52.10 18.42 6.86
N PRO A 335 51.05 18.53 6.02
CA PRO A 335 51.21 18.94 4.63
C PRO A 335 51.46 20.45 4.50
N GLU A 336 52.32 20.81 3.55
CA GLU A 336 52.60 22.20 3.14
C GLU A 336 51.37 22.88 2.52
N PRO A 337 51.25 24.22 2.67
CA PRO A 337 50.14 24.99 2.12
C PRO A 337 50.26 25.17 0.59
N PRO A 338 49.15 25.07 -0.16
CA PRO A 338 49.15 25.34 -1.59
C PRO A 338 49.23 26.85 -1.92
N PRO A 339 49.91 27.25 -3.01
CA PRO A 339 49.97 28.63 -3.45
C PRO A 339 48.78 28.99 -4.38
N GLY A 340 48.25 30.20 -4.21
CA GLY A 340 47.51 30.92 -5.25
C GLY A 340 45.98 30.85 -5.16
N ALA A 341 45.37 31.83 -4.50
CA ALA A 341 43.94 32.12 -4.58
C ALA A 341 43.69 33.30 -5.55
N PRO A 342 42.81 33.16 -6.56
CA PRO A 342 42.22 34.31 -7.24
C PRO A 342 40.86 34.70 -6.65
N THR A 343 40.84 35.93 -6.16
CA THR A 343 39.87 37.02 -6.38
C THR A 343 38.37 36.75 -6.56
N ALA A 344 37.61 37.32 -5.61
CA ALA A 344 36.26 37.92 -5.65
C ALA A 344 35.26 37.54 -6.77
N ALA A 345 34.11 37.01 -6.33
CA ALA A 345 32.90 36.86 -7.14
C ALA A 345 32.18 38.21 -7.36
N PRO A 346 31.59 38.46 -8.55
CA PRO A 346 30.79 39.64 -8.85
C PRO A 346 29.34 39.53 -8.30
N PRO A 347 28.61 40.66 -8.20
CA PRO A 347 27.24 40.71 -7.67
C PRO A 347 26.23 40.05 -8.64
N PRO A 348 25.05 39.64 -8.13
CA PRO A 348 24.04 38.94 -8.94
C PRO A 348 23.35 39.91 -9.91
N ASP A 349 23.58 39.71 -11.20
CA ASP A 349 22.79 40.31 -12.28
C ASP A 349 21.49 39.53 -12.54
N GLU A 350 20.47 40.32 -12.84
CA GLU A 350 19.16 40.05 -13.48
C GLU A 350 18.63 38.61 -13.55
N ALA A 351 17.43 38.44 -12.99
CA ALA A 351 16.59 37.27 -13.16
C ALA A 351 16.35 36.97 -14.66
N PRO A 352 16.41 35.69 -15.07
CA PRO A 352 16.27 35.33 -16.48
C PRO A 352 14.89 35.72 -17.01
N ALA A 353 14.88 36.29 -18.21
CA ALA A 353 13.66 36.58 -18.96
C ALA A 353 12.82 35.30 -19.11
N VAL A 354 11.53 35.42 -18.80
CA VAL A 354 10.56 34.33 -18.94
C VAL A 354 10.53 33.85 -20.40
N PRO A 355 10.69 32.54 -20.67
CA PRO A 355 10.62 32.02 -22.03
C PRO A 355 9.28 32.39 -22.69
N GLU A 356 9.31 32.90 -23.94
CA GLU A 356 8.14 33.37 -24.71
C GLU A 356 6.96 32.37 -24.74
N PHE A 357 7.24 31.07 -24.60
CA PHE A 357 6.20 30.03 -24.53
C PHE A 357 5.28 30.13 -23.30
N PHE A 358 5.72 30.76 -22.19
CA PHE A 358 4.89 30.96 -20.99
C PHE A 358 4.01 32.21 -21.05
N LYS A 359 4.21 33.08 -22.04
CA LYS A 359 3.48 34.34 -22.18
C LYS A 359 1.95 34.16 -22.27
N PRO A 360 1.40 33.20 -23.04
CA PRO A 360 -0.05 32.98 -23.11
C PRO A 360 -0.65 32.52 -21.77
N VAL A 361 0.12 31.80 -20.95
CA VAL A 361 -0.33 31.31 -19.64
C VAL A 361 -0.34 32.45 -18.62
N LEU A 362 0.70 33.29 -18.63
CA LEU A 362 0.80 34.46 -17.75
C LEU A 362 -0.22 35.54 -18.08
N ASP A 363 -0.51 35.76 -19.37
CA ASP A 363 -1.53 36.71 -19.80
C ASP A 363 -2.94 36.25 -19.38
N ARG A 364 -3.22 34.94 -19.46
CA ARG A 364 -4.48 34.35 -18.99
C ARG A 364 -4.62 34.40 -17.46
N LEU A 365 -3.52 34.25 -16.72
CA LEU A 365 -3.50 34.43 -15.27
C LEU A 365 -3.73 35.89 -14.86
N ARG A 366 -3.17 36.86 -15.59
CA ARG A 366 -3.44 38.30 -15.36
C ARG A 366 -4.89 38.67 -15.66
N GLU A 367 -5.49 38.09 -16.70
CA GLU A 367 -6.91 38.28 -17.02
C GLU A 367 -7.82 37.71 -15.93
N ILE A 368 -7.50 36.53 -15.39
CA ILE A 368 -8.26 35.94 -14.27
C ILE A 368 -8.10 36.79 -13.00
N LEU A 369 -6.89 37.27 -12.71
CA LEU A 369 -6.64 38.10 -11.53
C LEU A 369 -7.29 39.50 -11.64
N SER A 370 -7.38 40.08 -12.84
CA SER A 370 -8.09 41.37 -13.02
C SER A 370 -9.60 41.24 -12.82
N ILE A 371 -10.19 40.08 -13.16
CA ILE A 371 -11.60 39.78 -12.89
C ILE A 371 -11.85 39.61 -11.38
N ILE A 372 -10.90 39.03 -10.64
CA ILE A 372 -11.02 38.80 -9.20
C ILE A 372 -10.86 40.11 -8.41
N PHE A 373 -9.99 41.04 -8.85
CA PHE A 373 -9.73 42.29 -8.14
C PHE A 373 -10.63 43.48 -8.52
N LEU A 374 -11.49 43.37 -9.55
CA LEU A 374 -12.46 44.42 -9.93
C LEU A 374 -13.88 44.21 -9.37
N ARG A 375 -14.07 43.26 -8.45
CA ARG A 375 -15.33 43.08 -7.71
C ARG A 375 -15.07 42.94 -6.22
N SER A 376 -14.73 44.06 -5.59
CA SER A 376 -15.04 44.33 -4.17
C SER A 376 -15.36 45.82 -4.05
N PRO A 377 -16.46 46.20 -3.38
CA PRO A 377 -16.85 47.61 -3.21
C PRO A 377 -15.84 48.40 -2.35
#